data_AF-E8UAP3-F1
#
_entry.id   AF-E8UAP3-F1
#
_cell.length_a   1.000
_cell.length_b   1.000
_cell.length_c   1.000
_cell.angle_alpha   90.00
_cell.angle_beta   90.00
_cell.angle_gamma   90.00
#
_symmetry.space_group_name_H-M   'P 1'
#
loop_
_entity.id
_entity.type
_entity.pdbx_description
1 polymer ?
#
loop_
_entity_poly.entity_id
_entity_poly.type
_entity_poly.pdbx_seq_one_letter_code
_entity_poly.pdbx_strand_id
1 'polypeptide(L)'
;MVTAVVAVLLALSGLHVYWALGGRRGVAVAVPTSPNGAQLFRPSILATLMVACALGLAALLVLAAHGVLRAPVPEVLLIVGERALACVFLLRALGEFRYVGLFRRVRATPFARWDAWLFTPLCLLLGVVVWTLPR
;
A
#
# COMPACT_ATOMS: atom_id res chain seq x y z
N MET A 1 -17.25 -2.33 -5.53
CA MET A 1 -16.01 -2.76 -4.84
C MET A 1 -14.76 -2.38 -5.63
N VAL A 2 -14.67 -2.71 -6.93
CA VAL A 2 -13.56 -2.30 -7.84
C VAL A 2 -13.25 -0.80 -7.75
N THR A 3 -14.25 0.05 -7.90
CA THR A 3 -14.10 1.52 -7.81
C THR A 3 -13.55 2.00 -6.47
N ALA A 4 -13.94 1.37 -5.36
CA ALA A 4 -13.45 1.75 -4.03
C ALA A 4 -11.96 1.36 -3.86
N VAL A 5 -11.56 0.16 -4.30
CA VAL A 5 -10.15 -0.27 -4.29
C VAL A 5 -9.30 0.69 -5.12
N VAL A 6 -9.74 0.99 -6.35
CA VAL A 6 -9.06 1.91 -7.26
C VAL A 6 -8.94 3.30 -6.64
N ALA A 7 -10.01 3.85 -6.05
CA ALA A 7 -9.98 5.14 -5.39
C ALA A 7 -8.98 5.19 -4.24
N VAL A 8 -8.91 4.14 -3.42
CA VAL A 8 -7.92 4.04 -2.33
C VAL A 8 -6.50 3.98 -2.90
N LEU A 9 -6.24 3.14 -3.90
CA LEU A 9 -4.91 3.03 -4.52
C LEU A 9 -4.44 4.36 -5.13
N LEU A 10 -5.33 5.07 -5.83
CA LEU A 10 -5.03 6.38 -6.40
C LEU A 10 -4.82 7.45 -5.33
N ALA A 11 -5.62 7.45 -4.25
CA ALA A 11 -5.42 8.36 -3.12
C ALA A 11 -4.07 8.12 -2.44
N LEU A 12 -3.68 6.86 -2.23
CA LEU A 12 -2.36 6.51 -1.69
C LEU A 12 -1.23 6.88 -2.65
N SER A 13 -1.40 6.65 -3.96
CA SER A 13 -0.44 7.08 -4.99
C SER A 13 -0.22 8.59 -4.95
N GLY A 14 -1.30 9.38 -4.95
CA GLY A 14 -1.25 10.84 -4.84
C GLY A 14 -0.61 11.33 -3.54
N LEU A 15 -0.86 10.65 -2.42
CA LEU A 15 -0.21 10.95 -1.13
C LEU A 15 1.32 10.78 -1.22
N HIS A 16 1.80 9.73 -1.89
CA HIS A 16 3.23 9.51 -2.10
C HIS A 16 3.84 10.56 -3.03
N VAL A 17 3.16 10.95 -4.11
CA VAL A 17 3.60 12.08 -4.96
C VAL A 17 3.69 13.36 -4.13
N TYR A 18 2.69 13.66 -3.31
CA TYR A 18 2.69 14.81 -2.41
C TYR A 18 3.90 14.80 -1.46
N TRP A 19 4.23 13.66 -0.84
CA TRP A 19 5.42 13.54 -0.01
C TRP A 19 6.73 13.70 -0.79
N ALA A 20 6.81 13.13 -1.99
CA ALA A 20 7.97 13.28 -2.87
C ALA A 20 8.24 14.74 -3.27
N LEU A 21 7.18 15.55 -3.38
CA LEU A 21 7.25 16.99 -3.66
C LEU A 21 7.48 17.86 -2.40
N GLY A 22 7.80 17.25 -1.25
CA GLY A 22 8.13 17.97 0.00
C GLY A 22 6.95 18.18 0.95
N GLY A 23 5.81 17.55 0.69
CA GLY A 23 4.66 17.54 1.60
C GLY A 23 5.01 16.96 2.98
N ARG A 24 4.58 17.62 4.07
CA ARG A 24 4.96 17.24 5.45
C ARG A 24 3.86 16.54 6.26
N ARG A 25 2.60 16.63 5.80
CA ARG A 25 1.45 16.07 6.53
C ARG A 25 1.58 14.54 6.61
N GLY A 26 1.45 13.97 7.81
CA GLY A 26 1.49 12.52 8.02
C GLY A 26 2.87 11.85 7.93
N VAL A 27 3.92 12.56 7.46
CA VAL A 27 5.27 11.98 7.31
C VAL A 27 5.84 11.48 8.64
N ALA A 28 5.59 12.20 9.73
CA ALA A 28 6.07 11.85 11.08
C ALA A 28 5.54 10.51 11.60
N VAL A 29 4.42 10.02 11.05
CA VAL A 29 3.80 8.74 11.44
C VAL A 29 3.87 7.68 10.34
N ALA A 30 4.37 8.03 9.16
CA ALA A 30 4.48 7.13 8.00
C ALA A 30 5.79 6.32 7.98
N VAL A 31 6.81 6.78 8.72
CA VAL A 31 8.13 6.13 8.79
C VAL A 31 8.29 5.45 10.16
N PRO A 32 8.67 4.16 10.21
CA PRO A 32 9.00 3.49 11.46
C PRO A 32 10.08 4.24 12.25
N THR A 33 9.85 4.37 13.55
CA THR A 33 10.83 4.93 14.49
C THR A 33 11.22 3.87 15.52
N SER A 34 12.43 3.96 16.04
CA SER A 34 12.87 3.22 17.22
C SER A 34 12.17 3.75 18.49
N PRO A 35 12.22 3.00 19.61
CA PRO A 35 11.60 3.43 20.87
C PRO A 35 12.10 4.77 21.43
N ASN A 36 13.33 5.16 21.09
CA ASN A 36 13.93 6.46 21.43
C ASN A 36 13.58 7.58 20.43
N GLY A 37 12.70 7.33 19.47
CA GLY A 37 12.17 8.33 18.54
C GLY A 37 12.97 8.57 17.27
N ALA A 38 14.13 7.92 17.08
CA ALA A 38 14.89 8.04 15.84
C ALA A 38 14.18 7.32 14.68
N GLN A 39 14.14 7.94 13.50
CA GLN A 39 13.63 7.28 12.29
C GLN A 39 14.58 6.15 11.88
N LEU A 40 14.01 4.98 11.53
CA LEU A 40 14.82 3.83 11.12
C LEU A 40 15.48 4.03 9.75
N PHE A 41 14.90 4.88 8.90
CA PHE A 41 15.45 5.26 7.61
C PHE A 41 14.85 6.60 7.17
N ARG A 42 15.43 7.21 6.13
CA ARG A 42 14.88 8.39 5.45
C ARG A 42 14.46 8.00 4.04
N PRO A 43 13.16 8.08 3.69
CA PRO A 43 12.71 7.80 2.33
C PRO A 43 13.39 8.77 1.34
N SER A 44 13.96 8.25 0.25
CA SER A 44 14.42 9.09 -0.86
C SER A 44 13.24 9.48 -1.75
N ILE A 45 13.33 10.64 -2.41
CA ILE A 45 12.31 11.10 -3.37
C ILE A 45 12.05 10.02 -4.42
N LEU A 46 13.11 9.42 -4.96
CA LEU A 46 13.01 8.35 -5.95
C LEU A 46 12.25 7.14 -5.39
N ALA A 47 12.57 6.68 -4.17
CA ALA A 47 11.86 5.57 -3.55
C ALA A 47 10.38 5.87 -3.35
N THR A 48 10.05 7.07 -2.88
CA THR A 48 8.65 7.49 -2.69
C THR A 48 7.89 7.57 -4.02
N LEU A 49 8.51 8.08 -5.08
CA LEU A 49 7.91 8.10 -6.42
C LEU A 49 7.75 6.70 -7.01
N MET A 50 8.69 5.78 -6.78
CA MET A 50 8.53 4.38 -7.21
C MET A 50 7.31 3.73 -6.56
N VAL A 51 7.06 3.98 -5.28
CA VAL A 51 5.85 3.50 -4.59
C VAL A 51 4.59 4.14 -5.17
N ALA A 52 4.62 5.46 -5.44
CA ALA A 52 3.50 6.14 -6.08
C ALA A 52 3.15 5.52 -7.44
N CYS A 53 4.16 5.29 -8.30
CA CYS A 53 4.00 4.64 -9.59
C CYS A 53 3.46 3.22 -9.46
N ALA A 54 3.99 2.41 -8.53
CA ALA A 54 3.53 1.05 -8.30
C ALA A 54 2.04 1.01 -7.90
N LEU A 55 1.60 1.91 -7.01
CA LEU A 55 0.20 2.03 -6.61
C LEU A 55 -0.71 2.50 -7.77
N GLY A 56 -0.22 3.44 -8.58
CA GLY A 56 -0.93 3.90 -9.79
C GLY A 56 -1.10 2.78 -10.82
N LEU A 57 -0.04 2.02 -11.08
CA LEU A 57 -0.08 0.85 -11.97
C LEU A 57 -1.00 -0.24 -11.41
N ALA A 58 -1.00 -0.46 -10.09
CA ALA A 58 -1.94 -1.37 -9.44
C ALA A 58 -3.41 -0.94 -9.63
N ALA A 59 -3.70 0.37 -9.59
CA ALA A 59 -5.04 0.88 -9.87
C ALA A 59 -5.45 0.62 -11.32
N LEU A 60 -4.55 0.86 -12.30
CA LEU A 60 -4.80 0.56 -13.71
C LEU A 60 -4.98 -0.93 -13.96
N LEU A 61 -4.18 -1.77 -13.31
CA LEU A 61 -4.30 -3.22 -13.36
C LEU A 61 -5.69 -3.68 -12.90
N VAL A 62 -6.17 -3.18 -11.75
CA VAL A 62 -7.51 -3.53 -11.24
C VAL A 62 -8.62 -3.04 -12.19
N LEU A 63 -8.49 -1.85 -12.79
CA LEU A 63 -9.45 -1.38 -13.80
C LEU A 63 -9.46 -2.27 -15.05
N ALA A 64 -8.28 -2.69 -15.52
CA ALA A 64 -8.14 -3.53 -16.70
C ALA A 64 -8.65 -4.96 -16.45
N ALA A 65 -8.31 -5.53 -15.29
CA ALA A 65 -8.67 -6.89 -14.90
C ALA A 65 -10.18 -7.10 -14.68
N HIS A 66 -10.93 -6.00 -14.58
CA HIS A 66 -12.39 -5.97 -14.41
C HIS A 66 -13.11 -5.26 -15.57
N GLY A 67 -12.45 -5.12 -16.72
CA GLY A 67 -13.06 -4.65 -17.98
C GLY A 67 -13.42 -3.15 -18.03
N VAL A 68 -13.12 -2.38 -16.99
CA VAL A 68 -13.38 -0.93 -16.94
C VAL A 68 -12.43 -0.16 -17.86
N LEU A 69 -11.18 -0.61 -17.93
CA LEU A 69 -10.17 -0.07 -18.84
C LEU A 69 -9.80 -1.13 -19.89
N ARG A 70 -9.95 -0.80 -21.17
CA ARG A 70 -9.46 -1.67 -22.24
C ARG A 70 -7.93 -1.63 -22.27
N ALA A 71 -7.30 -2.77 -22.04
CA ALA A 71 -5.86 -2.93 -22.12
C ALA A 71 -5.53 -4.05 -23.12
N PRO A 72 -4.54 -3.87 -24.01
CA PRO A 72 -4.08 -4.91 -24.94
C PRO A 72 -3.18 -5.93 -24.21
N VAL A 73 -3.68 -6.49 -23.11
CA VAL A 73 -2.95 -7.39 -22.23
C VAL A 73 -3.71 -8.70 -22.10
N PRO A 74 -3.05 -9.87 -22.19
CA PRO A 74 -3.72 -11.15 -22.00
C PRO A 74 -4.40 -11.26 -20.64
N GLU A 75 -5.60 -11.81 -20.61
CA GLU A 75 -6.41 -11.97 -19.38
C GLU A 75 -5.64 -12.72 -18.28
N VAL A 76 -4.88 -13.75 -18.65
CA VAL A 76 -4.03 -14.51 -17.72
C VAL A 76 -3.04 -13.60 -16.97
N LEU A 77 -2.45 -12.61 -17.65
CA LEU A 77 -1.51 -11.70 -17.00
C LEU A 77 -2.21 -10.74 -16.04
N LEU A 78 -3.44 -10.30 -16.38
CA LEU A 78 -4.26 -9.48 -15.49
C LEU A 78 -4.65 -10.26 -14.23
N ILE A 79 -5.01 -11.53 -14.37
CA ILE A 79 -5.35 -12.42 -13.25
C ILE A 79 -4.13 -12.63 -12.35
N VAL A 80 -2.98 -13.01 -12.93
CA VAL A 80 -1.74 -13.24 -12.17
C VAL A 80 -1.29 -11.95 -11.48
N GLY A 81 -1.36 -10.81 -12.17
CA GLY A 81 -1.02 -9.52 -11.61
C GLY A 81 -1.89 -9.16 -10.41
N GLU A 82 -3.21 -9.37 -10.49
CA GLU A 82 -4.13 -9.07 -9.40
C GLU A 82 -3.91 -10.00 -8.19
N ARG A 83 -3.60 -11.28 -8.45
CA ARG A 83 -3.22 -12.23 -7.39
C ARG A 83 -1.92 -11.83 -6.72
N ALA A 84 -0.92 -11.41 -7.50
CA ALA A 84 0.34 -10.89 -6.96
C ALA A 84 0.10 -9.62 -6.12
N LEU A 85 -0.75 -8.69 -6.59
CA LEU A 85 -1.11 -7.49 -5.87
C LEU A 85 -1.75 -7.80 -4.51
N ALA A 86 -2.73 -8.72 -4.49
CA ALA A 86 -3.34 -9.19 -3.25
C ALA A 86 -2.30 -9.76 -2.29
N CYS A 87 -1.40 -10.62 -2.77
CA CYS A 87 -0.31 -11.19 -1.98
C CYS A 87 0.61 -10.09 -1.40
N VAL A 88 0.99 -9.07 -2.17
CA VAL A 88 1.83 -7.97 -1.68
C VAL A 88 1.16 -7.24 -0.50
N PHE A 89 -0.13 -6.93 -0.60
CA PHE A 89 -0.86 -6.29 0.50
C PHE A 89 -0.99 -7.19 1.74
N LEU A 90 -1.27 -8.48 1.55
CA LEU A 90 -1.33 -9.44 2.65
C LEU A 90 0.04 -9.61 3.33
N LEU A 91 1.12 -9.74 2.56
CA LEU A 91 2.48 -9.80 3.09
C LEU A 91 2.84 -8.53 3.85
N ARG A 92 2.47 -7.35 3.34
CA ARG A 92 2.67 -6.07 4.04
C ARG A 92 1.89 -6.01 5.35
N ALA A 93 0.70 -6.60 5.41
CA ALA A 93 -0.09 -6.67 6.62
C ALA A 93 0.50 -7.63 7.67
N LEU A 94 1.10 -8.75 7.25
CA LEU A 94 1.87 -9.60 8.14
C LEU A 94 3.10 -8.86 8.66
N GLY A 95 3.77 -8.11 7.78
CA GLY A 95 4.93 -7.27 8.07
C GLY A 95 6.19 -8.07 8.37
N GLU A 96 7.16 -7.44 9.03
CA GLU A 96 8.45 -8.07 9.37
C GLU A 96 8.55 -8.51 10.84
N PHE A 97 7.42 -8.55 11.56
CA PHE A 97 7.29 -9.06 12.93
C PHE A 97 8.01 -8.25 14.03
N ARG A 98 8.63 -7.10 13.74
CA ARG A 98 9.27 -6.23 14.76
C ARG A 98 8.62 -4.87 14.91
N TYR A 99 8.61 -4.06 13.86
CA TYR A 99 8.09 -2.70 13.77
C TYR A 99 6.80 -2.59 12.96
N VAL A 100 6.62 -3.47 11.97
CA VAL A 100 5.57 -3.38 10.96
C VAL A 100 4.66 -4.59 10.99
N GLY A 101 3.36 -4.39 10.80
CA GLY A 101 2.37 -5.44 10.56
C GLY A 101 1.65 -5.93 11.81
N LEU A 102 0.83 -6.96 11.64
CA LEU A 102 -0.03 -7.55 12.67
C LEU A 102 0.79 -8.03 13.88
N PHE A 103 1.97 -8.59 13.61
CA PHE A 103 2.83 -9.22 14.61
C PHE A 103 3.96 -8.32 15.13
N ARG A 104 3.86 -7.00 14.93
CA ARG A 104 4.86 -6.05 15.44
C ARG A 104 5.03 -6.15 16.97
N ARG A 105 6.29 -6.12 17.42
CA ARG A 105 6.71 -6.12 18.83
C ARG A 105 6.82 -4.71 19.39
N VAL A 106 7.35 -3.77 18.60
CA VAL A 106 7.46 -2.36 18.97
C VAL A 106 6.10 -1.70 18.77
N ARG A 107 5.48 -1.25 19.87
CA ARG A 107 4.09 -0.72 19.87
C ARG A 107 3.97 0.71 20.39
N ALA A 108 4.97 1.21 21.10
CA ALA A 108 4.94 2.50 21.79
C ALA A 108 5.28 3.71 20.90
N THR A 109 5.42 3.54 19.58
CA THR A 109 5.78 4.61 18.65
C THR A 109 4.57 5.15 17.89
N PRO A 110 4.59 6.42 17.42
CA PRO A 110 3.51 6.96 16.60
C PRO A 110 3.22 6.12 15.36
N PHE A 111 4.26 5.68 14.64
CA PHE A 111 4.11 4.76 13.52
C PHE A 111 3.39 3.47 13.91
N ALA A 112 3.82 2.81 15.00
CA ALA A 112 3.23 1.52 15.39
C ALA A 112 1.76 1.62 15.81
N ARG A 113 1.32 2.80 16.28
CA ARG A 113 -0.10 3.10 16.55
C ARG A 113 -0.88 3.25 15.24
N TRP A 114 -0.39 4.04 14.29
CA TRP A 114 -1.06 4.20 12.99
C TRP A 114 -1.04 2.92 12.15
N ASP A 115 0.02 2.13 12.24
CA ASP A 115 0.10 0.81 11.61
C ASP A 115 -0.93 -0.16 12.21
N ALA A 116 -1.22 -0.06 13.51
CA ALA A 116 -2.27 -0.83 14.17
C ALA A 116 -3.68 -0.45 13.71
N TRP A 117 -3.96 0.85 13.69
CA TRP A 117 -5.32 1.38 13.57
C TRP A 117 -5.76 1.57 12.13
N LEU A 118 -4.81 1.84 11.22
CA LEU A 118 -5.12 2.20 9.84
C LEU A 118 -4.33 1.38 8.83
N PHE A 119 -2.99 1.37 8.89
CA PHE A 119 -2.21 0.84 7.76
C PHE A 119 -2.34 -0.67 7.60
N THR A 120 -2.14 -1.44 8.68
CA THR A 120 -2.29 -2.91 8.62
C THR A 120 -3.74 -3.33 8.32
N PRO A 121 -4.78 -2.79 8.99
CA PRO A 121 -6.16 -3.08 8.64
C PRO A 121 -6.50 -2.75 7.17
N LEU A 122 -6.02 -1.62 6.65
CA LEU A 122 -6.23 -1.24 5.26
C LEU A 122 -5.55 -2.21 4.30
N CYS A 123 -4.29 -2.60 4.58
CA CYS A 123 -3.59 -3.59 3.76
C CYS A 123 -4.27 -4.97 3.81
N LEU A 124 -4.74 -5.43 4.96
CA LEU A 124 -5.52 -6.69 5.06
C LEU A 124 -6.79 -6.60 4.24
N LEU A 125 -7.55 -5.50 4.39
CA LEU A 125 -8.80 -5.30 3.68
C LEU A 125 -8.57 -5.27 2.16
N LEU A 126 -7.60 -4.49 1.68
CA LEU A 126 -7.26 -4.44 0.26
C LEU A 126 -6.82 -5.81 -0.26
N GLY A 127 -5.96 -6.52 0.47
CA GLY A 127 -5.49 -7.85 0.10
C GLY A 127 -6.63 -8.86 -0.04
N VAL A 128 -7.52 -8.94 0.96
CA VAL A 128 -8.67 -9.86 0.94
C VAL A 128 -9.68 -9.46 -0.13
N VAL A 129 -10.01 -8.18 -0.27
CA VAL A 129 -10.98 -7.72 -1.27
C VAL A 129 -10.45 -8.01 -2.67
N VAL A 130 -9.22 -7.61 -2.99
CA VAL A 130 -8.61 -7.87 -4.31
C VAL A 130 -8.49 -9.38 -4.58
N TRP A 131 -8.21 -10.20 -3.56
CA TRP A 131 -8.22 -11.65 -3.72
C TRP A 131 -9.61 -12.21 -4.10
N THR A 132 -10.67 -11.66 -3.50
CA THR A 132 -12.04 -12.17 -3.60
C THR A 132 -12.92 -11.43 -4.60
N LEU A 133 -12.38 -10.43 -5.32
CA LEU A 133 -13.15 -9.69 -6.32
C LEU A 133 -13.73 -10.67 -7.37
N PRO A 134 -15.05 -10.66 -7.60
CA PRO A 134 -15.67 -11.48 -8.64
C PRO A 134 -15.20 -10.98 -10.02
N ARG A 135 -15.00 -11.92 -10.93
CA ARG A 135 -14.66 -11.66 -12.33
C ARG A 135 -15.90 -11.40 -13.16
#